data_AF-A0A7J2TRL6-F1
#
_entry.id   AF-A0A7J2TRL6-F1
#
_cell.length_a   1.000
_cell.length_b   1.000
_cell.length_c   1.000
_cell.angle_alpha   90.00
_cell.angle_beta   90.00
_cell.angle_gamma   90.00
#
_symmetry.space_group_name_H-M   'P 1'
#
loop_
_entity.id
_entity.type
_entity.pdbx_description
1 polymer ?
#
loop_
_entity_poly.entity_id
_entity_poly.type
_entity_poly.pdbx_seq_one_letter_code
_entity_poly.pdbx_strand_id
1 'polypeptide(L)' 'IHQNFECELSENNGKPYSQFYRGAIAGLFTCFFKKDVKVQEIKCIAKGDPYCEFTIKSL' A
#
# COMPACT_ATOMS: atom_id res chain seq x y z
N ILE A 1 5.17 6.24 2.21
CA ILE A 1 4.12 6.71 3.13
C ILE A 1 4.63 6.50 4.55
N HIS A 2 4.89 7.59 5.27
CA HIS A 2 5.27 7.56 6.69
C HIS A 2 4.00 7.67 7.55
N GLN A 3 4.04 7.14 8.77
CA GLN A 3 2.93 7.22 9.74
C GLN A 3 1.59 6.74 9.16
N ASN A 4 1.62 5.58 8.51
CA ASN A 4 0.42 5.00 7.94
C ASN A 4 -0.47 4.50 9.09
N PHE A 5 -1.57 5.21 9.36
CA PHE A 5 -2.50 4.86 10.44
C PHE A 5 -3.00 3.41 10.35
N GLU A 6 -3.18 2.89 9.14
CA GLU A 6 -3.64 1.52 8.91
C GLU A 6 -2.60 0.51 9.42
N CYS A 7 -1.31 0.80 9.24
CA CYS A 7 -0.22 -0.09 9.67
C CYS A 7 0.28 0.15 11.09
N GLU A 8 0.15 1.37 11.61
CA GLU A 8 0.51 1.67 13.00
C GLU A 8 -0.49 1.10 14.00
N LEU A 9 -1.77 1.02 13.60
CA LEU A 9 -2.84 0.43 14.41
C LEU A 9 -3.00 -1.09 14.23
N SER A 10 -2.31 -1.67 13.25
CA SER A 10 -2.33 -3.10 12.97
C SER A 10 -1.67 -3.89 14.11
N GLU A 11 -2.30 -4.98 14.57
CA GLU A 11 -1.57 -6.02 15.29
C GLU A 11 -0.43 -6.51 14.39
N ASN A 12 0.81 -6.40 14.87
CA ASN A 12 2.02 -6.64 14.10
C ASN A 12 2.17 -8.14 13.78
N ASN A 13 1.47 -8.57 12.74
CA ASN A 13 1.39 -9.97 12.32
C ASN A 13 2.48 -10.34 11.29
N GLY A 14 3.51 -9.49 11.12
CA GLY A 14 4.62 -9.73 10.18
C GLY A 14 4.20 -9.75 8.71
N LYS A 15 2.98 -9.31 8.40
CA LYS A 15 2.41 -9.29 7.05
C LYS A 15 2.01 -7.86 6.67
N PRO A 16 2.13 -7.51 5.38
CA PRO A 16 1.70 -6.20 4.91
C PRO A 16 0.18 -6.06 5.07
N TYR A 17 -0.24 -5.04 5.82
CA TYR A 17 -1.66 -4.83 6.17
C TYR A 17 -2.36 -3.77 5.31
N SER A 18 -1.63 -2.85 4.67
CA SER A 18 -2.18 -1.64 4.02
C SER A 18 -3.23 -1.85 2.90
N GLN A 19 -4.42 -2.36 3.19
CA GLN A 19 -5.46 -2.71 2.22
C GLN A 19 -6.17 -1.45 1.71
N PHE A 20 -6.53 -0.54 2.61
CA PHE A 20 -7.16 0.73 2.26
C PHE A 20 -6.23 1.54 1.35
N TYR A 21 -4.96 1.72 1.74
CA TYR A 21 -4.02 2.46 0.90
C TYR A 21 -3.77 1.77 -0.44
N ARG A 22 -3.63 0.43 -0.48
CA ARG A 22 -3.50 -0.30 -1.74
C ARG A 22 -4.69 -0.07 -2.66
N GLY A 23 -5.91 -0.19 -2.13
CA GLY A 23 -7.14 0.03 -2.89
C GLY A 23 -7.29 1.47 -3.38
N ALA A 24 -7.05 2.45 -2.50
CA ALA A 24 -7.13 3.87 -2.84
C ALA A 24 -6.13 4.26 -3.93
N ILE A 25 -4.87 3.82 -3.80
CA ILE A 25 -3.84 4.05 -4.82
C ILE A 25 -4.23 3.37 -6.13
N ALA A 26 -4.65 2.10 -6.09
CA ALA A 26 -5.05 1.38 -7.30
C ALA A 26 -6.20 2.07 -8.03
N GLY A 27 -7.27 2.42 -7.31
CA GLY A 27 -8.43 3.12 -7.89
C GLY A 27 -8.08 4.48 -8.48
N LEU A 28 -7.28 5.29 -7.76
CA LEU A 28 -6.84 6.61 -8.23
C LEU A 28 -6.06 6.50 -9.54
N PHE A 29 -5.09 5.59 -9.59
CA PHE A 29 -4.21 5.45 -10.76
C PHE A 29 -4.89 4.74 -11.94
N THR A 30 -5.81 3.80 -11.68
CA THR A 30 -6.65 3.22 -12.74
C THR A 30 -7.51 4.31 -13.40
N CYS A 31 -8.15 5.18 -12.62
CA CYS A 31 -8.92 6.30 -13.14
C CYS A 31 -8.04 7.31 -13.90
N PHE A 32 -6.86 7.63 -13.37
CA PHE A 32 -5.96 8.63 -13.95
C PHE A 32 -5.34 8.16 -15.28
N PHE A 33 -4.84 6.93 -15.33
CA PHE A 33 -4.20 6.38 -16.52
C PHE A 33 -5.17 5.70 -17.51
N LYS A 34 -6.44 5.53 -17.12
CA LYS A 34 -7.46 4.75 -17.86
C LYS A 34 -6.96 3.35 -18.25
N LYS A 35 -6.17 2.75 -17.39
CA LYS A 35 -5.58 1.40 -17.55
C LYS A 35 -5.59 0.71 -16.21
N ASP A 36 -5.74 -0.60 -16.24
CA ASP A 36 -5.56 -1.43 -15.06
C ASP A 36 -4.12 -1.29 -14.54
N VAL A 37 -4.00 -1.04 -13.24
CA VAL A 37 -2.71 -0.97 -12.55
C VAL A 37 -2.66 -1.98 -11.41
N LYS A 38 -1.48 -2.53 -11.20
CA LYS A 38 -1.16 -3.36 -10.04
C LYS A 38 -0.38 -2.55 -9.03
N VAL A 39 -0.89 -2.47 -7.80
CA VAL A 39 -0.22 -1.84 -6.67
C VAL A 39 0.31 -2.92 -5.74
N GLN A 40 1.62 -2.90 -5.49
CA GLN A 40 2.28 -3.83 -4.59
C GLN A 40 2.96 -3.08 -3.44
N GLU A 41 2.69 -3.50 -2.21
CA GLU A 41 3.40 -3.01 -1.03
C GLU A 41 4.74 -3.75 -0.88
N ILE A 42 5.84 -3.02 -0.90
CA ILE A 42 7.22 -3.54 -0.84
C ILE A 42 7.79 -3.44 0.59
N LYS A 43 7.42 -2.38 1.31
CA LYS A 43 7.75 -2.16 2.73
C LYS A 43 6.49 -1.83 3.49
N CYS A 44 6.40 -2.27 4.74
CA CYS A 44 5.22 -2.05 5.57
C CYS A 44 5.60 -1.86 7.04
N ILE A 45 5.04 -0.82 7.68
CA ILE A 45 5.22 -0.58 9.12
C ILE A 45 4.71 -1.78 9.94
N ALA A 46 3.61 -2.41 9.52
CA ALA A 46 3.07 -3.61 10.16
C ALA A 46 3.95 -4.87 10.03
N LYS A 47 4.99 -4.83 9.19
CA LYS A 47 6.04 -5.86 9.07
C LYS A 47 7.29 -5.50 9.89
N GLY A 48 7.36 -4.28 10.43
CA GLY A 48 8.54 -3.74 11.11
C GLY A 48 9.46 -2.88 10.22
N ASP A 49 9.07 -2.57 8.99
CA ASP A 49 9.81 -1.62 8.15
C ASP A 49 9.62 -0.17 8.65
N PRO A 50 10.58 0.75 8.42
CA PRO A 50 10.48 2.14 8.91
C PRO A 50 9.37 2.97 8.27
N TYR A 51 8.80 2.51 7.14
CA TYR A 51 7.71 3.18 6.44
C TYR A 51 7.03 2.22 5.45
N CYS A 52 5.84 2.59 4.98
CA CYS A 52 5.15 1.86 3.92
C CYS A 52 5.61 2.34 2.53
N GLU A 53 5.99 1.42 1.65
CA GLU A 53 6.44 1.70 0.28
C GLU A 53 5.59 0.92 -0.71
N PHE A 54 5.10 1.60 -1.75
CA PHE A 54 4.22 1.00 -2.76
C PHE A 54 4.83 1.19 -4.15
N THR A 55 4.82 0.12 -4.93
CA THR A 55 5.16 0.14 -6.36
C THR A 55 3.89 0.00 -7.19
N ILE A 56 3.74 0.86 -8.18
CA ILE A 56 2.62 0.84 -9.13
C ILE A 56 3.16 0.39 -10.48
N LYS A 57 2.50 -0.58 -11.13
CA LYS A 57 2.83 -1.04 -12.48
C LYS A 57 1.56 -1.09 -13.32
N SER A 58 1.60 -0.59 -14.55
CA SER A 58 0.52 -0.84 -15.52
C SER A 58 0.49 -2.33 -15.88
N LEU A 59 -0.71 -2.86 -16.04
CA LEU A 59 -0.94 -4.21 -16.55
C LEU A 59 -0.90 -4.24 -18.08
#